data_AF-A0A8J8J1L0-F1
#
_entry.id   AF-A0A8J8J1L0-F1
#
_cell.length_a   1.000
_cell.length_b   1.000
_cell.length_c   1.000
_cell.angle_alpha   90.00
_cell.angle_beta   90.00
_cell.angle_gamma   90.00
#
_symmetry.space_group_name_H-M   'P 1'
#
loop_
_entity.id
_entity.type
_entity.pdbx_description
1 polymer ?
#
loop_
_entity_poly.entity_id
_entity_poly.type
_entity_poly.pdbx_seq_one_letter_code
_entity_poly.pdbx_strand_id
1 'polypeptide(L)'
;MGTGRIVILGIDGLEYNLVEEWNLEYIKQKAHSKTDLSDFEVIVTPPIWASMLTGRKIPEIEEPFIKRQKFIANKGNITKVKTPWYVKLGAKILPLSIRKRIGDAMTPDPFKETYDYLLRTNKYRTMFDYFEKTWTNGVPSYGRNVSNQDVKDAMYEAVKGNLKPLLEYAFRTYERDRKALFEALNGDYELIFWYTPFLDEISHFLIRKKLKLMNVYFDLNKLVKNVSEKLDEDDVLYIISDHGMEPIPGDLRGGDHSDHGFFSSNTGEVISRPQELFEIVVQKSGRSVK
;
A
#
# COMPACT_ATOMS: atom_id res chain seq x y z
N MET A 1 -33.58 -3.28 -5.40
CA MET A 1 -32.56 -2.47 -6.10
C MET A 1 -31.27 -3.25 -5.94
N GLY A 2 -30.65 -3.67 -7.05
CA GLY A 2 -29.36 -4.35 -6.98
C GLY A 2 -28.32 -3.37 -6.45
N THR A 3 -27.44 -3.81 -5.57
CA THR A 3 -26.29 -3.01 -5.15
C THR A 3 -25.35 -2.88 -6.36
N GLY A 4 -24.99 -1.65 -6.75
CA GLY A 4 -23.99 -1.42 -7.80
C GLY A 4 -22.65 -2.08 -7.46
N ARG A 5 -21.78 -2.26 -8.45
CA ARG A 5 -20.47 -2.87 -8.22
C ARG A 5 -19.59 -1.94 -7.38
N ILE A 6 -18.63 -2.51 -6.66
CA ILE A 6 -17.65 -1.78 -5.89
C ILE A 6 -16.29 -1.88 -6.59
N VAL A 7 -15.68 -0.74 -6.87
CA VAL A 7 -14.32 -0.64 -7.40
C VAL A 7 -13.43 0.04 -6.37
N ILE A 8 -12.36 -0.65 -5.99
CA ILE A 8 -11.35 -0.18 -5.05
C ILE A 8 -10.03 -0.04 -5.79
N LEU A 9 -9.49 1.18 -5.82
CA LEU A 9 -8.17 1.47 -6.37
C LEU A 9 -7.19 1.68 -5.20
N GLY A 10 -6.44 0.63 -4.87
CA GLY A 10 -5.32 0.67 -3.94
C GLY A 10 -4.06 1.21 -4.60
N ILE A 11 -3.71 2.46 -4.29
CA ILE A 11 -2.52 3.14 -4.81
C ILE A 11 -1.54 3.26 -3.64
N ASP A 12 -0.55 2.38 -3.57
CA ASP A 12 0.46 2.36 -2.51
C ASP A 12 1.30 3.64 -2.51
N GLY A 13 1.49 4.27 -1.35
CA GLY A 13 2.27 5.51 -1.22
C GLY A 13 1.58 6.79 -1.68
N LEU A 14 0.25 6.83 -1.74
CA LEU A 14 -0.52 8.03 -2.13
C LEU A 14 -0.59 9.02 -0.97
N GLU A 15 0.06 10.17 -1.13
CA GLU A 15 0.22 11.18 -0.08
C GLU A 15 -0.94 12.18 -0.06
N TYR A 16 -1.71 12.18 1.04
CA TYR A 16 -2.87 13.05 1.24
C TYR A 16 -2.55 14.53 1.00
N ASN A 17 -1.43 15.03 1.54
CA ASN A 17 -1.13 16.45 1.45
C ASN A 17 -0.84 16.87 -0.01
N LEU A 18 -0.25 15.98 -0.83
CA LEU A 18 -0.01 16.25 -2.25
C LEU A 18 -1.32 16.21 -3.07
N VAL A 19 -2.24 15.30 -2.72
CA VAL A 19 -3.59 15.26 -3.32
C VAL A 19 -4.33 16.57 -3.10
N GLU A 20 -4.26 17.12 -1.89
CA GLU A 20 -4.86 18.41 -1.55
C GLU A 20 -4.13 19.58 -2.23
N GLU A 21 -2.80 19.61 -2.14
CA GLU A 21 -1.98 20.71 -2.67
C GLU A 21 -2.15 20.87 -4.20
N TRP A 22 -2.28 19.75 -4.92
CA TRP A 22 -2.40 19.76 -6.38
C TRP A 22 -3.85 19.70 -6.88
N ASN A 23 -4.82 19.80 -5.98
CA ASN A 23 -6.25 19.76 -6.27
C ASN A 23 -6.65 18.61 -7.22
N LEU A 24 -6.31 17.38 -6.83
CA LEU A 24 -6.57 16.19 -7.66
C LEU A 24 -8.03 15.75 -7.52
N GLU A 25 -8.93 16.46 -8.21
CA GLU A 25 -10.38 16.36 -8.05
C GLU A 25 -10.94 14.94 -8.16
N TYR A 26 -10.46 14.13 -9.11
CA TYR A 26 -10.93 12.76 -9.30
C TYR A 26 -10.42 11.82 -8.20
N ILE A 27 -9.20 12.03 -7.69
CA ILE A 27 -8.70 11.27 -6.53
C ILE A 27 -9.43 11.70 -5.25
N LYS A 28 -9.73 12.98 -5.07
CA LYS A 28 -10.49 13.49 -3.91
C LYS A 28 -11.92 12.98 -3.87
N GLN A 29 -12.55 12.80 -5.03
CA GLN A 29 -13.95 12.39 -5.14
C GLN A 29 -14.88 13.33 -4.35
N LYS A 30 -16.01 12.82 -3.83
CA LYS A 30 -17.00 13.60 -3.08
C LYS A 30 -16.56 13.83 -1.63
N ALA A 31 -15.85 12.88 -1.04
CA ALA A 31 -15.25 12.99 0.28
C ALA A 31 -13.94 12.20 0.36
N HIS A 32 -13.01 12.69 1.17
CA HIS A 32 -11.71 12.07 1.41
C HIS A 32 -11.20 12.38 2.81
N SER A 33 -10.35 11.50 3.34
CA SER A 33 -9.80 11.59 4.70
C SER A 33 -8.39 11.00 4.77
N LYS A 34 -7.64 11.43 5.80
CA LYS A 34 -6.46 10.70 6.26
C LYS A 34 -6.90 9.49 7.09
N THR A 35 -6.19 8.38 6.97
CA THR A 35 -6.34 7.24 7.88
C THR A 35 -5.21 7.22 8.90
N ASP A 36 -5.56 7.10 10.18
CA ASP A 36 -4.61 7.04 11.28
C ASP A 36 -3.92 5.67 11.35
N LEU A 37 -2.59 5.67 11.31
CA LEU A 37 -1.76 4.46 11.39
C LEU A 37 -1.17 4.25 12.79
N SER A 38 -1.61 5.01 13.79
CA SER A 38 -1.07 4.94 15.15
C SER A 38 -1.24 3.57 15.82
N ASP A 39 -2.18 2.75 15.35
CA ASP A 39 -2.39 1.38 15.82
C ASP A 39 -1.28 0.40 15.37
N PHE A 40 -0.47 0.74 14.38
CA PHE A 40 0.61 -0.12 13.87
C PHE A 40 1.94 0.19 14.57
N GLU A 41 2.70 -0.86 14.90
CA GLU A 41 4.07 -0.69 15.43
C GLU A 41 5.06 -0.30 14.33
N VAL A 42 4.75 -0.70 13.10
CA VAL A 42 5.56 -0.53 11.90
C VAL A 42 4.67 -0.09 10.73
N ILE A 43 5.07 0.97 10.03
CA ILE A 43 4.38 1.45 8.83
C ILE A 43 4.97 0.75 7.62
N VAL A 44 4.45 -0.44 7.35
CA VAL A 44 4.88 -1.30 6.24
C VAL A 44 3.66 -1.89 5.55
N THR A 45 3.82 -2.12 4.25
CA THR A 45 2.74 -2.46 3.33
C THR A 45 1.89 -3.67 3.76
N PRO A 46 2.42 -4.89 3.98
CA PRO A 46 1.56 -6.06 4.12
C PRO A 46 0.62 -6.05 5.35
N PRO A 47 1.04 -5.61 6.56
CA PRO A 47 0.16 -5.50 7.72
C PRO A 47 -1.03 -4.56 7.53
N ILE A 48 -0.81 -3.40 6.90
CA ILE A 48 -1.87 -2.38 6.74
C ILE A 48 -2.90 -2.86 5.73
N TRP A 49 -2.47 -3.36 4.56
CA TRP A 49 -3.37 -3.96 3.56
C TRP A 49 -4.15 -5.15 4.13
N ALA A 50 -3.49 -6.03 4.90
CA ALA A 50 -4.20 -7.14 5.55
C ALA A 50 -5.31 -6.64 6.49
N SER A 51 -5.08 -5.51 7.17
CA SER A 51 -6.07 -4.92 8.06
C SER A 51 -7.27 -4.34 7.33
N MET A 52 -7.05 -3.70 6.18
CA MET A 52 -8.11 -3.23 5.29
C MET A 52 -8.95 -4.39 4.75
N LEU A 53 -8.30 -5.50 4.39
CA LEU A 53 -8.97 -6.68 3.84
C LEU A 53 -9.78 -7.47 4.87
N THR A 54 -9.45 -7.40 6.15
CA THR A 54 -10.04 -8.27 7.20
C THR A 54 -10.75 -7.52 8.31
N GLY A 55 -10.68 -6.19 8.33
CA GLY A 55 -11.24 -5.35 9.38
C GLY A 55 -10.46 -5.40 10.70
N ARG A 56 -9.26 -6.01 10.73
CA ARG A 56 -8.45 -6.13 11.94
C ARG A 56 -6.97 -6.29 11.64
N LYS A 57 -6.10 -5.84 12.55
CA LYS A 57 -4.68 -6.16 12.45
C LYS A 57 -4.45 -7.67 12.59
N ILE A 58 -3.48 -8.19 11.84
CA ILE A 58 -3.12 -9.62 11.83
C ILE A 58 -1.71 -9.77 12.41
N PRO A 59 -1.56 -10.19 13.68
CA PRO A 59 -0.26 -10.31 14.33
C PRO A 59 0.73 -11.19 13.57
N GLU A 60 0.26 -12.27 12.95
CA GLU A 60 1.11 -13.18 12.16
C GLU A 60 1.73 -12.51 10.92
N ILE A 61 1.14 -11.41 10.46
CA ILE A 61 1.65 -10.60 9.34
C ILE A 61 2.51 -9.45 9.87
N GLU A 62 2.15 -8.80 10.99
CA GLU A 62 2.88 -7.64 11.56
C GLU A 62 4.17 -8.04 12.30
N GLU A 63 4.13 -9.12 13.07
CA GLU A 63 5.24 -9.55 13.93
C GLU A 63 6.57 -9.83 13.20
N PRO A 64 6.59 -10.47 12.01
CA PRO A 64 7.83 -10.68 11.27
C PRO A 64 8.55 -9.36 10.95
N PHE A 65 7.81 -8.30 10.60
CA PHE A 65 8.37 -6.97 10.33
C PHE A 65 8.89 -6.30 11.60
N ILE A 66 8.11 -6.37 12.69
CA ILE A 66 8.54 -5.86 14.00
C ILE A 66 9.85 -6.54 14.44
N LYS A 67 9.94 -7.87 14.30
CA LYS A 67 11.13 -8.66 14.65
C LYS A 67 12.32 -8.21 13.80
N ARG A 68 12.19 -8.17 12.47
CA ARG A 68 13.26 -7.72 11.55
C ARG A 68 13.75 -6.32 11.91
N GLN A 69 12.85 -5.40 12.20
CA GLN A 69 13.21 -4.03 12.55
C GLN A 69 13.94 -3.91 13.90
N LYS A 70 13.52 -4.70 14.92
CA LYS A 70 14.24 -4.78 16.20
C LYS A 70 15.70 -5.18 16.02
N PHE A 71 16.02 -6.00 15.02
CA PHE A 71 17.39 -6.43 14.71
C PHE A 71 18.20 -5.39 13.91
N ILE A 72 17.57 -4.62 13.03
CA ILE A 72 18.25 -3.70 12.09
C ILE A 72 18.50 -2.31 12.69
N ALA A 73 17.79 -1.93 13.75
CA ALA A 73 17.72 -0.56 14.26
C ALA A 73 19.07 0.20 14.38
N ASN A 74 19.33 1.07 13.39
CA ASN A 74 19.73 2.46 13.61
C ASN A 74 18.45 3.30 13.45
N LYS A 75 18.21 4.26 14.36
CA LYS A 75 16.97 5.07 14.41
C LYS A 75 16.61 5.68 13.05
N GLY A 76 15.48 5.24 12.48
CA GLY A 76 14.64 6.03 11.57
C GLY A 76 13.41 6.53 12.34
N ASN A 77 12.84 7.66 11.93
CA ASN A 77 11.89 8.45 12.73
C ASN A 77 10.44 7.91 12.82
N ILE A 78 10.15 6.72 12.28
CA ILE A 78 8.76 6.32 11.99
C ILE A 78 8.30 5.11 12.82
N THR A 79 9.09 4.66 13.81
CA THR A 79 8.74 3.44 14.56
C THR A 79 8.68 3.60 16.06
N LYS A 80 7.61 3.04 16.65
CA LYS A 80 7.37 2.96 18.09
C LYS A 80 8.16 1.82 18.76
N VAL A 81 8.89 1.04 17.97
CA VAL A 81 9.57 -0.19 18.39
C VAL A 81 10.79 0.13 19.26
N LYS A 82 10.71 -0.17 20.55
CA LYS A 82 11.83 -0.04 21.49
C LYS A 82 12.93 -1.05 21.14
N THR A 83 14.09 -0.57 20.70
CA THR A 83 15.28 -1.41 20.46
C THR A 83 15.78 -2.04 21.76
N PRO A 84 15.87 -3.38 21.86
CA PRO A 84 16.39 -4.04 23.06
C PRO A 84 17.83 -3.63 23.39
N TRP A 85 18.18 -3.59 24.68
CA TRP A 85 19.47 -3.08 25.15
C TRP A 85 20.68 -3.87 24.61
N TYR A 86 20.53 -5.18 24.40
CA TYR A 86 21.58 -6.04 23.83
C TYR A 86 21.84 -5.75 22.35
N VAL A 87 20.80 -5.40 21.57
CA VAL A 87 20.96 -4.92 20.18
C VAL A 87 21.70 -3.58 20.17
N LYS A 88 21.40 -2.68 21.12
CA LYS A 88 22.13 -1.41 21.29
C LYS A 88 23.61 -1.63 21.63
N LEU A 89 23.93 -2.70 22.36
CA LEU A 89 25.31 -3.04 22.71
C LEU A 89 26.08 -3.61 21.51
N GLY A 90 25.48 -4.58 20.80
CA GLY A 90 26.02 -5.08 19.52
C GLY A 90 26.13 -3.98 18.46
N ALA A 91 25.28 -2.95 18.58
CA ALA A 91 25.29 -1.78 17.73
C ALA A 91 26.47 -0.81 17.91
N LYS A 92 27.29 -0.98 18.93
CA LYS A 92 28.56 -0.25 19.06
C LYS A 92 29.75 -1.00 18.48
N ILE A 93 29.58 -2.29 18.17
CA ILE A 93 30.69 -3.22 17.90
C ILE A 93 30.67 -3.68 16.44
N LEU A 94 29.49 -3.92 15.85
CA LEU A 94 29.36 -4.44 14.49
C LEU A 94 28.91 -3.35 13.50
N PRO A 95 29.57 -3.15 12.34
CA PRO A 95 29.10 -2.28 11.28
C PRO A 95 27.67 -2.58 10.82
N LEU A 96 26.93 -1.55 10.35
CA LEU A 96 25.54 -1.68 9.89
C LEU A 96 25.38 -2.74 8.78
N SER A 97 26.35 -2.83 7.88
CA SER A 97 26.39 -3.84 6.81
C SER A 97 26.46 -5.27 7.34
N ILE A 98 27.18 -5.50 8.44
CA ILE A 98 27.29 -6.81 9.10
C ILE A 98 26.01 -7.12 9.86
N ARG A 99 25.41 -6.15 10.56
CA ARG A 99 24.10 -6.35 11.22
C ARG A 99 22.98 -6.63 10.24
N LYS A 100 22.96 -5.93 9.09
CA LYS A 100 21.99 -6.18 8.02
C LYS A 100 22.15 -7.61 7.49
N ARG A 101 23.38 -8.05 7.22
CA ARG A 101 23.67 -9.45 6.83
C ARG A 101 23.26 -10.48 7.89
N ILE A 102 23.51 -10.22 9.17
CA ILE A 102 23.10 -11.11 10.26
C ILE A 102 21.57 -11.16 10.38
N GLY A 103 20.89 -10.01 10.33
CA GLY A 103 19.44 -9.94 10.33
C GLY A 103 18.81 -10.66 9.14
N ASP A 104 19.34 -10.44 7.93
CA ASP A 104 18.88 -11.10 6.70
C ASP A 104 19.19 -12.62 6.71
N ALA A 105 20.21 -13.07 7.44
CA ALA A 105 20.53 -14.49 7.60
C ALA A 105 19.76 -15.18 8.74
N MET A 106 19.38 -14.43 9.79
CA MET A 106 18.71 -14.96 10.98
C MET A 106 17.20 -14.81 10.97
N THR A 107 16.66 -13.90 10.15
CA THR A 107 15.20 -13.74 9.98
C THR A 107 14.83 -13.99 8.51
N PRO A 108 13.88 -14.89 8.24
CA PRO A 108 13.33 -15.03 6.90
C PRO A 108 12.78 -13.69 6.39
N ASP A 109 12.79 -13.48 5.06
CA ASP A 109 12.30 -12.24 4.47
C ASP A 109 10.79 -12.06 4.73
N PRO A 110 10.37 -11.11 5.60
CA PRO A 110 8.98 -10.96 6.00
C PRO A 110 8.04 -10.78 4.80
N PHE A 111 8.46 -10.03 3.78
CA PHE A 111 7.67 -9.86 2.57
C PHE A 111 7.41 -11.19 1.85
N LYS A 112 8.40 -12.09 1.80
CA LYS A 112 8.24 -13.41 1.19
C LYS A 112 7.34 -14.33 2.02
N GLU A 113 7.38 -14.19 3.35
CA GLU A 113 6.53 -15.00 4.23
C GLU A 113 5.07 -14.56 4.24
N THR A 114 4.82 -13.25 4.08
CA THR A 114 3.51 -12.68 4.32
C THR A 114 2.72 -12.33 3.06
N TYR A 115 3.34 -12.21 1.87
CA TYR A 115 2.66 -11.64 0.69
C TYR A 115 1.37 -12.36 0.25
N ASP A 116 1.25 -13.66 0.53
CA ASP A 116 0.07 -14.48 0.21
C ASP A 116 -0.62 -15.06 1.45
N TYR A 117 -0.27 -14.58 2.65
CA TYR A 117 -0.64 -15.22 3.91
C TYR A 117 -2.15 -15.44 4.06
N LEU A 118 -2.97 -14.44 3.74
CA LEU A 118 -4.44 -14.54 3.89
C LEU A 118 -5.01 -15.58 2.93
N LEU A 119 -4.54 -15.61 1.67
CA LEU A 119 -4.93 -16.60 0.67
C LEU A 119 -4.49 -18.01 1.06
N ARG A 120 -3.21 -18.16 1.42
CA ARG A 120 -2.58 -19.46 1.66
C ARG A 120 -3.08 -20.13 2.94
N THR A 121 -3.38 -19.35 3.98
CA THR A 121 -3.84 -19.90 5.26
C THR A 121 -5.35 -20.02 5.36
N ASN A 122 -6.09 -19.14 4.67
CA ASN A 122 -7.55 -19.03 4.75
C ASN A 122 -8.09 -19.00 6.21
N LYS A 123 -7.28 -18.52 7.16
CA LYS A 123 -7.62 -18.46 8.59
C LYS A 123 -8.55 -17.27 8.90
N TYR A 124 -8.56 -16.28 8.03
CA TYR A 124 -9.21 -15.01 8.21
C TYR A 124 -10.16 -14.77 7.03
N ARG A 125 -11.43 -14.49 7.33
CA ARG A 125 -12.33 -13.95 6.30
C ARG A 125 -11.82 -12.61 5.82
N THR A 126 -11.87 -12.42 4.53
CA THR A 126 -11.56 -11.17 3.84
C THR A 126 -12.83 -10.58 3.24
N MET A 127 -12.78 -9.31 2.83
CA MET A 127 -13.92 -8.68 2.15
C MET A 127 -14.35 -9.44 0.88
N PHE A 128 -13.42 -10.14 0.21
CA PHE A 128 -13.71 -10.94 -0.97
C PHE A 128 -14.69 -12.08 -0.69
N ASP A 129 -14.70 -12.64 0.52
CA ASP A 129 -15.59 -13.75 0.89
C ASP A 129 -17.08 -13.36 0.97
N TYR A 130 -17.38 -12.06 0.87
CA TYR A 130 -18.74 -11.52 0.93
C TYR A 130 -19.34 -11.25 -0.45
N PHE A 131 -18.61 -11.50 -1.53
CA PHE A 131 -19.08 -11.33 -2.91
C PHE A 131 -18.91 -12.64 -3.68
N GLU A 132 -19.81 -12.92 -4.62
CA GLU A 132 -19.70 -14.10 -5.49
C GLU A 132 -18.75 -13.86 -6.65
N LYS A 133 -18.76 -12.64 -7.20
CA LYS A 133 -17.95 -12.30 -8.38
C LYS A 133 -16.94 -11.23 -8.01
N THR A 134 -15.76 -11.68 -7.58
CA THR A 134 -14.64 -10.79 -7.23
C THR A 134 -13.54 -10.83 -8.26
N TRP A 135 -12.86 -9.70 -8.45
CA TRP A 135 -11.60 -9.64 -9.19
C TRP A 135 -10.54 -8.88 -8.40
N THR A 136 -9.30 -9.35 -8.47
CA THR A 136 -8.12 -8.62 -8.00
C THR A 136 -6.87 -9.02 -8.79
N ASN A 137 -5.93 -8.08 -8.96
CA ASN A 137 -4.57 -8.37 -9.45
C ASN A 137 -3.60 -8.73 -8.31
N GLY A 138 -4.15 -9.10 -7.15
CA GLY A 138 -3.46 -9.41 -5.91
C GLY A 138 -3.23 -8.15 -5.08
N VAL A 139 -3.35 -8.30 -3.76
CA VAL A 139 -3.06 -7.24 -2.77
C VAL A 139 -1.92 -7.75 -1.87
N PRO A 140 -1.05 -6.90 -1.30
CA PRO A 140 -0.10 -7.35 -0.29
C PRO A 140 -0.83 -8.08 0.84
N SER A 141 -0.28 -9.23 1.24
CA SER A 141 -0.94 -10.21 2.13
C SER A 141 -2.05 -11.08 1.52
N TYR A 142 -2.47 -10.78 0.30
CA TYR A 142 -3.48 -11.50 -0.48
C TYR A 142 -2.99 -11.70 -1.94
N GLY A 143 -1.80 -12.30 -2.07
CA GLY A 143 -1.30 -12.84 -3.35
C GLY A 143 -0.36 -11.94 -4.14
N ARG A 144 -0.05 -10.73 -3.66
CA ARG A 144 0.87 -9.80 -4.34
C ARG A 144 2.21 -9.70 -3.64
N ASN A 145 3.27 -10.21 -4.29
CA ASN A 145 4.64 -9.99 -3.84
C ASN A 145 5.22 -8.70 -4.43
N VAL A 146 5.43 -7.70 -3.56
CA VAL A 146 6.00 -6.38 -3.89
C VAL A 146 7.51 -6.28 -3.63
N SER A 147 8.15 -7.37 -3.20
CA SER A 147 9.58 -7.42 -2.84
C SER A 147 10.30 -8.57 -3.55
N ASN A 148 10.03 -8.73 -4.85
CA ASN A 148 10.72 -9.70 -5.69
C ASN A 148 12.17 -9.26 -6.03
N GLN A 149 12.94 -10.14 -6.68
CA GLN A 149 14.35 -9.86 -6.97
C GLN A 149 14.51 -8.70 -7.96
N ASP A 150 13.68 -8.61 -9.00
CA ASP A 150 13.77 -7.58 -10.04
C ASP A 150 13.64 -6.17 -9.45
N VAL A 151 12.64 -5.94 -8.60
CA VAL A 151 12.46 -4.64 -7.93
C VAL A 151 13.57 -4.37 -6.93
N LYS A 152 14.07 -5.39 -6.21
CA LYS A 152 15.21 -5.24 -5.29
C LYS A 152 16.48 -4.80 -6.02
N ASP A 153 16.76 -5.38 -7.19
CA ASP A 153 17.92 -5.04 -8.01
C ASP A 153 17.77 -3.63 -8.60
N ALA A 154 16.58 -3.28 -9.10
CA ALA A 154 16.29 -1.94 -9.61
C ALA A 154 16.39 -0.85 -8.52
N MET A 155 15.88 -1.14 -7.32
CA MET A 155 15.99 -0.29 -6.13
C MET A 155 17.46 -0.11 -5.71
N TYR A 156 18.26 -1.17 -5.77
CA TYR A 156 19.69 -1.10 -5.45
C TYR A 156 20.46 -0.18 -6.42
N GLU A 157 20.17 -0.25 -7.71
CA GLU A 157 20.76 0.68 -8.70
C GLU A 157 20.27 2.12 -8.50
N ALA A 158 19.00 2.31 -8.12
CA ALA A 158 18.47 3.63 -7.80
C ALA A 158 19.18 4.28 -6.60
N VAL A 159 19.48 3.51 -5.54
CA VAL A 159 20.24 3.98 -4.37
C VAL A 159 21.68 4.38 -4.74
N LYS A 160 22.27 3.77 -5.78
CA LYS A 160 23.58 4.19 -6.34
C LYS A 160 23.48 5.43 -7.22
N GLY A 161 22.28 5.99 -7.42
CA GLY A 161 22.02 7.18 -8.23
C GLY A 161 21.51 6.88 -9.65
N ASN A 162 21.45 5.61 -10.07
CA ASN A 162 20.88 5.24 -11.36
C ASN A 162 19.40 4.88 -11.21
N LEU A 163 18.53 5.89 -11.30
CA LEU A 163 17.08 5.73 -11.12
C LEU A 163 16.38 5.04 -12.32
N LYS A 164 17.04 4.95 -13.48
CA LYS A 164 16.42 4.50 -14.73
C LYS A 164 15.82 3.09 -14.65
N PRO A 165 16.53 2.05 -14.14
CA PRO A 165 15.98 0.70 -14.05
C PRO A 165 14.71 0.62 -13.18
N LEU A 166 14.67 1.37 -12.07
CA LEU A 166 13.50 1.42 -11.20
C LEU A 166 12.31 2.06 -11.88
N LEU A 167 12.49 3.19 -12.57
CA LEU A 167 11.40 3.81 -13.34
C LEU A 167 10.89 2.87 -14.43
N GLU A 168 11.78 2.25 -15.20
CA GLU A 168 11.40 1.31 -16.26
C GLU A 168 10.63 0.09 -15.72
N TYR A 169 11.05 -0.44 -14.57
CA TYR A 169 10.34 -1.51 -13.87
C TYR A 169 8.95 -1.06 -13.40
N ALA A 170 8.89 0.07 -12.70
CA ALA A 170 7.67 0.58 -12.07
C ALA A 170 6.62 0.93 -13.13
N PHE A 171 6.99 1.68 -14.18
CA PHE A 171 6.09 2.04 -15.28
C PHE A 171 5.61 0.82 -16.08
N ARG A 172 6.48 -0.18 -16.32
CA ARG A 172 6.08 -1.41 -17.00
C ARG A 172 5.06 -2.20 -16.17
N THR A 173 5.29 -2.31 -14.87
CA THR A 173 4.39 -3.01 -13.95
C THR A 173 3.05 -2.28 -13.83
N TYR A 174 3.10 -0.96 -13.65
CA TYR A 174 1.93 -0.09 -13.63
C TYR A 174 1.09 -0.22 -14.91
N GLU A 175 1.70 -0.17 -16.09
CA GLU A 175 0.97 -0.28 -17.34
C GLU A 175 0.31 -1.66 -17.51
N ARG A 176 0.98 -2.73 -17.07
CA ARG A 176 0.39 -4.08 -17.04
C ARG A 176 -0.81 -4.13 -16.09
N ASP A 177 -0.66 -3.65 -14.87
CA ASP A 177 -1.73 -3.64 -13.87
C ASP A 177 -2.89 -2.74 -14.32
N ARG A 178 -2.62 -1.60 -14.95
CA ARG A 178 -3.61 -0.69 -15.52
C ARG A 178 -4.42 -1.37 -16.63
N LYS A 179 -3.80 -2.11 -17.53
CA LYS A 179 -4.52 -2.89 -18.56
C LYS A 179 -5.46 -3.92 -17.92
N ALA A 180 -4.96 -4.65 -16.93
CA ALA A 180 -5.75 -5.65 -16.21
C ALA A 180 -6.97 -5.03 -15.49
N LEU A 181 -6.84 -3.82 -14.92
CA LEU A 181 -7.97 -3.06 -14.38
C LEU A 181 -9.04 -2.78 -15.43
N PHE A 182 -8.66 -2.24 -16.60
CA PHE A 182 -9.64 -1.92 -17.64
C PHE A 182 -10.28 -3.16 -18.27
N GLU A 183 -9.57 -4.28 -18.32
CA GLU A 183 -10.15 -5.58 -18.68
C GLU A 183 -11.18 -6.03 -17.63
N ALA A 184 -10.86 -5.92 -16.34
CA ALA A 184 -11.77 -6.26 -15.25
C ALA A 184 -13.02 -5.38 -15.22
N LEU A 185 -12.89 -4.08 -15.49
CA LEU A 185 -14.03 -3.15 -15.56
C LEU A 185 -15.05 -3.52 -16.65
N ASN A 186 -14.63 -4.23 -17.70
CA ASN A 186 -15.56 -4.73 -18.72
C ASN A 186 -16.19 -6.09 -18.36
N GLY A 187 -15.76 -6.69 -17.25
CA GLY A 187 -16.29 -7.94 -16.73
C GLY A 187 -17.53 -7.76 -15.85
N ASP A 188 -18.15 -8.88 -15.52
CA ASP A 188 -19.28 -8.99 -14.61
C ASP A 188 -18.76 -9.34 -13.20
N TYR A 189 -18.29 -8.32 -12.47
CA TYR A 189 -17.79 -8.43 -11.10
C TYR A 189 -18.57 -7.51 -10.17
N GLU A 190 -18.88 -7.99 -8.98
CA GLU A 190 -19.50 -7.24 -7.89
C GLU A 190 -18.46 -6.45 -7.09
N LEU A 191 -17.24 -6.98 -6.97
CA LEU A 191 -16.12 -6.32 -6.31
C LEU A 191 -14.85 -6.42 -7.16
N ILE A 192 -14.28 -5.28 -7.51
CA ILE A 192 -12.98 -5.15 -8.17
C ILE A 192 -12.03 -4.48 -7.18
N PHE A 193 -10.98 -5.18 -6.77
CA PHE A 193 -9.90 -4.61 -5.96
C PHE A 193 -8.62 -4.60 -6.77
N TRP A 194 -8.28 -3.43 -7.28
CA TRP A 194 -7.04 -3.20 -8.01
C TRP A 194 -5.98 -2.60 -7.09
N TYR A 195 -4.76 -3.12 -7.14
CA TYR A 195 -3.64 -2.63 -6.37
C TYR A 195 -2.44 -2.31 -7.27
N THR A 196 -1.72 -1.23 -6.95
CA THR A 196 -0.43 -0.93 -7.56
C THR A 196 0.60 -0.44 -6.53
N PRO A 197 1.85 -0.99 -6.54
CA PRO A 197 2.97 -0.46 -5.74
C PRO A 197 3.65 0.75 -6.41
N PHE A 198 3.17 1.14 -7.60
CA PHE A 198 3.88 2.03 -8.52
C PHE A 198 4.30 3.36 -7.89
N LEU A 199 3.40 3.98 -7.12
CA LEU A 199 3.64 5.30 -6.58
C LEU A 199 4.61 5.25 -5.41
N ASP A 200 4.48 4.29 -4.49
CA ASP A 200 5.45 4.03 -3.42
C ASP A 200 6.88 3.83 -3.97
N GLU A 201 7.04 2.90 -4.92
CA GLU A 201 8.33 2.51 -5.51
C GLU A 201 9.13 3.72 -6.01
N ILE A 202 8.47 4.63 -6.74
CA ILE A 202 9.14 5.79 -7.35
C ILE A 202 9.18 7.00 -6.42
N SER A 203 8.20 7.18 -5.53
CA SER A 203 8.08 8.38 -4.70
C SER A 203 9.21 8.48 -3.69
N HIS A 204 9.74 7.34 -3.23
CA HIS A 204 10.98 7.30 -2.45
C HIS A 204 12.12 8.14 -3.06
N PHE A 205 12.22 8.21 -4.41
CA PHE A 205 13.26 8.96 -5.14
C PHE A 205 12.78 10.24 -5.82
N LEU A 206 11.46 10.41 -5.96
CA LEU A 206 10.85 11.54 -6.66
C LEU A 206 10.22 12.57 -5.72
N ILE A 207 10.08 12.30 -4.41
CA ILE A 207 9.42 13.21 -3.46
C ILE A 207 10.01 14.63 -3.45
N ARG A 208 11.32 14.76 -3.67
CA ARG A 208 11.99 16.07 -3.76
C ARG A 208 12.00 16.67 -5.18
N LYS A 209 11.56 15.93 -6.18
CA LYS A 209 11.47 16.33 -7.59
C LYS A 209 10.03 16.70 -7.92
N LYS A 210 9.51 17.72 -7.23
CA LYS A 210 8.09 18.11 -7.19
C LYS A 210 7.38 18.07 -8.54
N LEU A 211 7.96 18.69 -9.59
CA LEU A 211 7.33 18.70 -10.93
C LEU A 211 7.22 17.31 -11.56
N LYS A 212 8.23 16.44 -11.38
CA LYS A 212 8.18 15.07 -11.89
C LYS A 212 7.11 14.25 -11.18
N LEU A 213 7.04 14.39 -9.86
CA LEU A 213 6.05 13.68 -9.06
C LEU A 213 4.63 14.19 -9.34
N MET A 214 4.45 15.50 -9.49
CA MET A 214 3.18 16.12 -9.86
C MET A 214 2.63 15.56 -11.18
N ASN A 215 3.49 15.38 -12.20
CA ASN A 215 3.07 14.73 -13.45
C ASN A 215 2.55 13.30 -13.23
N VAL A 216 3.21 12.51 -12.37
CA VAL A 216 2.74 11.17 -12.02
C VAL A 216 1.37 11.22 -11.35
N TYR A 217 1.18 12.12 -10.39
CA TYR A 217 -0.10 12.28 -9.70
C TYR A 217 -1.21 12.75 -10.64
N PHE A 218 -0.91 13.60 -11.62
CA PHE A 218 -1.88 13.95 -12.68
C PHE A 218 -2.23 12.77 -13.57
N ASP A 219 -1.27 11.90 -13.90
CA ASP A 219 -1.55 10.67 -14.64
C ASP A 219 -2.42 9.69 -13.83
N LEU A 220 -2.19 9.56 -12.53
CA LEU A 220 -3.05 8.79 -11.62
C LEU A 220 -4.44 9.42 -11.48
N ASN A 221 -4.54 10.75 -11.38
CA ASN A 221 -5.82 11.45 -11.33
C ASN A 221 -6.62 11.24 -12.62
N LYS A 222 -5.95 11.21 -13.77
CA LYS A 222 -6.55 10.86 -15.06
C LYS A 222 -6.96 9.38 -15.14
N LEU A 223 -6.19 8.47 -14.53
CA LEU A 223 -6.62 7.07 -14.39
C LEU A 223 -7.93 7.00 -13.62
N VAL A 224 -8.03 7.65 -12.46
CA VAL A 224 -9.25 7.65 -11.65
C VAL A 224 -10.44 8.23 -12.42
N LYS A 225 -10.23 9.34 -13.15
CA LYS A 225 -11.24 9.89 -14.07
C LYS A 225 -11.76 8.83 -15.05
N ASN A 226 -10.86 8.18 -15.77
CA ASN A 226 -11.23 7.18 -16.78
C ASN A 226 -11.93 5.96 -16.17
N VAL A 227 -11.63 5.62 -14.91
CA VAL A 227 -12.36 4.57 -14.16
C VAL A 227 -13.76 5.07 -13.82
N SER A 228 -13.91 6.28 -13.27
CA SER A 228 -15.20 6.85 -12.91
C SER A 228 -16.16 6.98 -14.10
N GLU A 229 -15.64 7.28 -15.31
CA GLU A 229 -16.43 7.33 -16.55
C GLU A 229 -16.96 5.96 -17.03
N LYS A 230 -16.51 4.86 -16.42
CA LYS A 230 -17.01 3.49 -16.68
C LYS A 230 -18.01 3.00 -15.63
N LEU A 231 -18.28 3.77 -14.60
CA LEU A 231 -19.16 3.38 -13.50
C LEU A 231 -20.57 3.93 -13.72
N ASP A 232 -21.57 3.14 -13.32
CA ASP A 232 -22.96 3.56 -13.29
C ASP A 232 -23.23 4.42 -12.03
N GLU A 233 -24.40 5.08 -11.97
CA GLU A 233 -24.77 5.99 -10.87
C GLU A 233 -24.78 5.32 -9.49
N ASP A 234 -25.17 4.04 -9.44
CA ASP A 234 -25.27 3.25 -8.20
C ASP A 234 -23.95 2.54 -7.83
N ASP A 235 -22.92 2.63 -8.67
CA ASP A 235 -21.61 2.01 -8.43
C ASP A 235 -20.77 2.81 -7.43
N VAL A 236 -19.92 2.09 -6.69
CA VAL A 236 -19.07 2.67 -5.65
C VAL A 236 -17.60 2.67 -6.09
N LEU A 237 -16.95 3.81 -5.92
CA LEU A 237 -15.52 3.99 -6.17
C LEU A 237 -14.81 4.42 -4.88
N TYR A 238 -13.83 3.62 -4.47
CA TYR A 238 -12.92 3.97 -3.39
C TYR A 238 -11.50 4.12 -3.92
N ILE A 239 -10.82 5.20 -3.54
CA ILE A 239 -9.36 5.33 -3.70
C ILE A 239 -8.74 5.21 -2.34
N ILE A 240 -7.78 4.31 -2.17
CA ILE A 240 -7.18 4.03 -0.87
C ILE A 240 -5.66 3.90 -0.96
N SER A 241 -5.01 4.18 0.15
CA SER A 241 -3.59 3.95 0.35
C SER A 241 -3.30 3.55 1.78
N ASP A 242 -2.37 2.62 1.94
CA ASP A 242 -1.89 2.15 3.24
C ASP A 242 -1.05 3.21 3.96
N HIS A 243 -0.26 4.01 3.23
CA HIS A 243 0.48 5.14 3.77
C HIS A 243 0.76 6.20 2.69
N GLY A 244 1.17 7.40 3.09
CA GLY A 244 1.71 8.41 2.18
C GLY A 244 3.24 8.40 2.11
N MET A 245 3.83 9.53 1.73
CA MET A 245 5.27 9.67 1.51
C MET A 245 5.75 11.08 1.88
N GLU A 246 6.79 11.16 2.70
CA GLU A 246 7.37 12.41 3.16
C GLU A 246 8.85 12.54 2.79
N PRO A 247 9.35 13.75 2.51
CA PRO A 247 10.76 13.96 2.25
C PRO A 247 11.59 13.79 3.54
N ILE A 248 12.65 12.98 3.50
CA ILE A 248 13.62 12.86 4.59
C ILE A 248 14.93 13.51 4.18
N PRO A 249 15.31 14.69 4.70
CA PRO A 249 16.58 15.36 4.37
C PRO A 249 17.79 14.46 4.62
N GLY A 250 18.75 14.45 3.68
CA GLY A 250 19.98 13.66 3.78
C GLY A 250 19.85 12.16 3.47
N ASP A 251 18.63 11.63 3.30
CA ASP A 251 18.44 10.23 2.85
C ASP A 251 18.76 10.08 1.35
N LEU A 252 19.38 8.94 0.98
CA LEU A 252 19.78 8.60 -0.39
C LEU A 252 18.58 8.34 -1.32
N ARG A 253 17.49 7.78 -0.77
CA ARG A 253 16.22 7.64 -1.49
C ARG A 253 15.62 9.05 -1.61
N GLY A 254 15.49 9.73 -0.48
CA GLY A 254 15.04 11.12 -0.42
C GLY A 254 13.68 11.31 0.25
N GLY A 255 12.89 10.24 0.34
CA GLY A 255 11.66 10.15 1.14
C GLY A 255 11.45 8.80 1.82
N ASP A 256 10.54 8.77 2.77
CA ASP A 256 10.09 7.60 3.52
C ASP A 256 8.60 7.73 3.85
N HIS A 257 7.97 6.66 4.32
CA HIS A 257 6.51 6.60 4.47
C HIS A 257 6.00 7.66 5.47
N SER A 258 4.87 8.30 5.18
CA SER A 258 4.21 9.17 6.17
C SER A 258 3.48 8.35 7.24
N ASP A 259 3.04 9.02 8.32
CA ASP A 259 2.37 8.38 9.45
C ASP A 259 0.85 8.18 9.27
N HIS A 260 0.35 8.39 8.07
CA HIS A 260 -1.06 8.33 7.72
C HIS A 260 -1.25 7.71 6.33
N GLY A 261 -2.40 7.07 6.11
CA GLY A 261 -2.84 6.64 4.79
C GLY A 261 -3.83 7.61 4.15
N PHE A 262 -4.44 7.16 3.06
CA PHE A 262 -5.41 7.94 2.28
C PHE A 262 -6.68 7.13 2.05
N PHE A 263 -7.83 7.80 2.10
CA PHE A 263 -9.11 7.27 1.67
C PHE A 263 -9.92 8.34 0.93
N SER A 264 -10.62 7.97 -0.13
CA SER A 264 -11.70 8.77 -0.72
C SER A 264 -12.84 7.93 -1.26
N SER A 265 -14.01 8.56 -1.41
CA SER A 265 -15.22 7.93 -1.90
C SER A 265 -16.08 8.84 -2.79
N ASN A 266 -16.69 8.26 -3.83
CA ASN A 266 -17.73 8.92 -4.62
C ASN A 266 -19.08 9.03 -3.89
N THR A 267 -19.35 8.23 -2.85
CA THR A 267 -20.62 8.24 -2.12
C THR A 267 -20.67 9.34 -1.06
N GLY A 268 -19.50 9.82 -0.61
CA GLY A 268 -19.36 10.79 0.48
C GLY A 268 -19.02 10.17 1.84
N GLU A 269 -18.83 8.84 1.89
CA GLU A 269 -18.30 8.14 3.07
C GLU A 269 -16.86 8.60 3.37
N VAL A 270 -16.44 8.49 4.63
CA VAL A 270 -15.06 8.67 5.09
C VAL A 270 -14.73 7.59 6.11
N ILE A 271 -13.45 7.23 6.21
CA ILE A 271 -12.95 6.35 7.27
C ILE A 271 -11.81 7.04 8.04
N SER A 272 -11.67 6.69 9.31
CA SER A 272 -10.62 7.23 10.19
C SER A 272 -9.44 6.27 10.35
N ARG A 273 -9.67 4.97 10.13
CA ARG A 273 -8.66 3.92 10.26
C ARG A 273 -8.72 2.93 9.10
N PRO A 274 -7.60 2.31 8.70
CA PRO A 274 -7.58 1.36 7.58
C PRO A 274 -8.58 0.20 7.71
N GLN A 275 -8.80 -0.30 8.92
CA GLN A 275 -9.67 -1.44 9.21
C GLN A 275 -11.13 -1.18 8.86
N GLU A 276 -11.58 0.08 8.93
CA GLU A 276 -12.97 0.47 8.67
C GLU A 276 -13.37 0.24 7.21
N LEU A 277 -12.40 0.15 6.28
CA LEU A 277 -12.67 -0.19 4.87
C LEU A 277 -13.45 -1.51 4.76
N PHE A 278 -13.08 -2.51 5.56
CA PHE A 278 -13.74 -3.81 5.54
C PHE A 278 -15.24 -3.68 5.82
N GLU A 279 -15.59 -2.92 6.85
CA GLU A 279 -16.98 -2.77 7.29
C GLU A 279 -17.82 -2.09 6.21
N ILE A 280 -17.35 -0.97 5.65
CA ILE A 280 -18.10 -0.22 4.63
C ILE A 280 -18.22 -0.99 3.32
N VAL A 281 -17.25 -1.84 2.97
CA VAL A 281 -17.33 -2.71 1.78
C VAL A 281 -18.29 -3.86 2.03
N VAL A 282 -18.19 -4.54 3.16
CA VAL A 282 -19.03 -5.71 3.47
C VAL A 282 -20.49 -5.31 3.68
N GLN A 283 -20.78 -4.16 4.31
CA GLN A 283 -22.16 -3.66 4.43
C GLN A 283 -22.85 -3.51 3.08
N LYS A 284 -22.11 -3.11 2.04
CA LYS A 284 -22.63 -2.95 0.68
C LYS A 284 -22.80 -4.26 -0.08
N SER A 285 -22.25 -5.38 0.40
CA SER A 285 -22.52 -6.70 -0.17
C SER A 285 -23.98 -7.16 0.05
N GLY A 286 -24.72 -6.51 0.95
CA GLY A 286 -26.06 -6.96 1.37
C GLY A 286 -26.05 -8.24 2.22
N ARG A 287 -24.87 -8.80 2.54
CA ARG A 287 -24.70 -10.00 3.38
C ARG A 287 -24.31 -9.59 4.79
N SER A 288 -25.07 -10.05 5.78
CA SER A 288 -24.75 -9.75 7.19
C SER A 288 -23.44 -10.41 7.63
N VAL A 289 -22.63 -9.63 8.35
CA VAL A 289 -21.52 -10.12 9.18
C VAL A 289 -22.14 -10.91 10.34
N LYS A 290 -22.17 -12.24 10.24
CA LYS A 290 -22.45 -13.13 11.38
C LYS A 290 -21.15 -13.56 12.03
#